data_AF-A0A3A0AAA8-F1
#
_entry.id   AF-A0A3A0AAA8-F1
#
_cell.length_a   1.000
_cell.length_b   1.000
_cell.length_c   1.000
_cell.angle_alpha   90.00
_cell.angle_beta   90.00
_cell.angle_gamma   90.00
#
_symmetry.space_group_name_H-M   'P 1'
#
loop_
_entity.id
_entity.type
_entity.pdbx_description
1 polymer ?
#
loop_
_entity_poly.entity_id
_entity_poly.type
_entity_poly.pdbx_seq_one_letter_code
_entity_poly.pdbx_strand_id
1 'polypeptide(L)'
;SEDSEKVLYNSELILLQGFMPRLHVLDSAVPLPVEGGDENSPREYHSLPFKRCSSLLEELRKDVTKFLLTIQYLGPLRAEPLRYYYVAGQPGNRLDAQGRHVVQTYLAGQRNQANQDRLDQINHWLDDAGVGKRLVFKPVNQQETLYEVELVENLGTQSLQPNLREVGFGVSQVLPVLIQAMLAPAGSMVMIEQPELHLHPAAQAELGDLFIAATKFGVRFLIETHSEHLLLRLRSRITKSRLRTLEQVEEISNALVHKVEPPDDFRREHLSLYFVERIHHESYIHTIEIDEQGQYQSVPEGFRRFFSDDYDEVMQMNLDLAKIFELGAKHEDRG
;
A
#
# COMPACT_ATOMS: atom_id res chain seq x y z
N SER A 1 -27.71 17.33 47.92
CA SER A 1 -28.17 17.39 46.51
C SER A 1 -27.23 18.31 45.78
N GLU A 2 -26.94 17.98 44.52
CA GLU A 2 -25.85 18.56 43.69
C GLU A 2 -24.50 17.88 43.92
N ASP A 3 -24.31 16.76 43.23
CA ASP A 3 -23.13 16.55 42.39
C ASP A 3 -23.51 15.52 41.32
N SER A 4 -24.15 16.02 40.27
CA SER A 4 -24.28 15.27 39.02
C SER A 4 -22.94 15.38 38.29
N GLU A 5 -22.02 14.45 38.54
CA GLU A 5 -20.86 14.25 37.67
C GLU A 5 -21.37 13.89 36.26
N LYS A 6 -21.40 14.90 35.41
CA LYS A 6 -21.48 14.73 33.96
C LYS A 6 -20.22 13.98 33.53
N VAL A 7 -20.34 12.68 33.31
CA VAL A 7 -19.31 11.91 32.62
C VAL A 7 -19.39 12.27 31.14
N LEU A 8 -18.58 13.25 30.74
CA LEU A 8 -18.30 13.56 29.34
C LEU A 8 -17.34 12.51 28.81
N TYR A 9 -17.82 11.69 27.87
CA TYR A 9 -16.97 10.77 27.12
C TYR A 9 -16.23 11.54 26.04
N ASN A 10 -14.97 11.92 26.29
CA ASN A 10 -14.11 12.54 25.29
C ASN A 10 -13.13 11.50 24.75
N SER A 11 -13.48 10.86 23.65
CA SER A 11 -12.49 10.27 22.75
C SER A 11 -12.03 11.39 21.83
N GLU A 12 -10.81 11.90 22.02
CA GLU A 12 -10.26 12.94 21.15
C GLU A 12 -9.42 12.30 20.05
N LEU A 13 -9.86 12.51 18.81
CA LEU A 13 -9.17 12.04 17.61
C LEU A 13 -8.26 13.17 17.13
N ILE A 14 -7.05 13.23 17.66
CA ILE A 14 -6.10 14.30 17.33
C ILE A 14 -5.29 13.88 16.11
N LEU A 15 -5.44 14.62 15.01
CA LEU A 15 -4.61 14.50 13.82
C LEU A 15 -3.32 15.30 14.04
N LEU A 16 -2.21 14.62 14.27
CA LEU A 16 -0.88 15.24 14.31
C LEU A 16 -0.09 14.76 13.08
N GLN A 17 -0.12 15.57 12.01
CA GLN A 17 0.67 15.38 10.78
C GLN A 17 0.35 14.09 9.98
N GLY A 18 -0.75 14.12 9.21
CA GLY A 18 -1.12 13.07 8.25
C GLY A 18 -2.39 12.30 8.61
N PHE A 19 -2.68 11.23 7.87
CA PHE A 19 -3.92 10.44 7.96
C PHE A 19 -4.10 9.60 9.24
N MET A 20 -3.11 9.56 10.14
CA MET A 20 -3.10 8.64 11.28
C MET A 20 -3.53 9.29 12.60
N PRO A 21 -4.70 8.95 13.16
CA PRO A 21 -5.03 9.30 14.53
C PRO A 21 -4.21 8.47 15.52
N ARG A 22 -3.65 9.10 16.56
CA ARG A 22 -3.08 8.34 17.69
C ARG A 22 -4.24 7.78 18.54
N LEU A 23 -4.44 6.47 18.48
CA LEU A 23 -5.43 5.81 19.32
C LEU A 23 -4.88 5.63 20.75
N HIS A 24 -5.40 6.43 21.68
CA HIS A 24 -5.23 6.16 23.11
C HIS A 24 -6.36 5.26 23.59
N VAL A 25 -6.06 3.97 23.73
CA VAL A 25 -6.96 3.03 24.42
C VAL A 25 -6.80 3.27 25.91
N LEU A 26 -7.80 3.89 26.54
CA LEU A 26 -7.87 3.96 28.00
C LEU A 26 -8.23 2.56 28.52
N ASP A 27 -7.48 2.07 29.52
CA ASP A 27 -7.67 0.74 30.11
C ASP A 27 -9.04 0.54 30.77
N SER A 28 -9.79 1.62 31.01
CA SER A 28 -11.16 1.58 31.52
C SER A 28 -12.18 1.42 30.38
N ALA A 29 -12.26 0.20 29.86
CA ALA A 29 -13.51 -0.25 29.26
C ALA A 29 -14.61 -0.07 30.29
N VAL A 30 -15.73 0.52 29.87
CA VAL A 30 -17.03 0.59 30.56
C VAL A 30 -17.01 -0.18 31.88
N PRO A 31 -17.07 0.47 33.06
CA PRO A 31 -17.22 -0.29 34.29
C PRO A 31 -18.48 -1.13 34.13
N LEU A 32 -18.31 -2.42 33.88
CA LEU A 32 -19.40 -3.37 33.98
C LEU A 32 -19.82 -3.24 35.44
N PRO A 33 -21.08 -2.89 35.72
CA PRO A 33 -21.53 -2.81 37.10
C PRO A 33 -21.19 -4.15 37.75
N VAL A 34 -20.32 -4.09 38.76
CA VAL A 34 -19.91 -5.27 39.52
C VAL A 34 -21.19 -5.84 40.12
N GLU A 35 -21.39 -7.15 39.95
CA GLU A 35 -22.46 -7.88 40.64
C GLU A 35 -22.36 -7.57 42.13
N GLY A 36 -23.35 -6.82 42.57
CA GLY A 36 -23.52 -6.36 43.92
C GLY A 36 -24.94 -5.84 43.94
N GLY A 37 -25.89 -6.74 43.94
CA GLY A 37 -26.87 -6.47 44.97
C GLY A 37 -26.53 -7.39 46.13
N ASP A 38 -26.75 -6.85 47.29
CA ASP A 38 -28.12 -6.64 47.69
C ASP A 38 -28.27 -5.10 47.80
N GLU A 39 -29.41 -4.40 47.58
CA GLU A 39 -29.52 -3.24 48.50
C GLU A 39 -29.38 -3.77 49.94
N ASN A 40 -29.56 -5.06 50.25
CA ASN A 40 -30.66 -6.07 50.21
C ASN A 40 -31.47 -6.72 48.98
N SER A 41 -31.02 -6.85 47.70
CA SER A 41 -31.28 -8.03 46.75
C SER A 41 -30.29 -8.08 45.51
N PRO A 42 -29.64 -9.20 45.04
CA PRO A 42 -28.57 -9.14 44.05
C PRO A 42 -29.17 -8.71 42.74
N ARG A 43 -28.72 -7.57 42.17
CA ARG A 43 -29.08 -7.23 40.79
C ARG A 43 -28.37 -8.21 39.88
N GLU A 44 -28.94 -9.40 39.82
CA GLU A 44 -28.59 -10.49 38.94
C GLU A 44 -28.95 -10.06 37.51
N TYR A 45 -27.96 -9.58 36.76
CA TYR A 45 -28.10 -9.39 35.32
C TYR A 45 -27.97 -10.76 34.61
N HIS A 46 -28.92 -11.66 34.90
CA HIS A 46 -29.03 -12.98 34.28
C HIS A 46 -29.76 -12.97 32.94
N SER A 47 -30.18 -11.81 32.44
CA SER A 47 -30.78 -11.78 31.11
C SER A 47 -29.72 -12.14 30.06
N LEU A 48 -29.87 -13.33 29.46
CA LEU A 48 -29.11 -13.80 28.30
C LEU A 48 -28.83 -12.70 27.25
N PRO A 49 -29.77 -11.77 26.96
CA PRO A 49 -29.55 -10.67 26.04
C PRO A 49 -28.41 -9.72 26.45
N PHE A 50 -28.29 -9.35 27.73
CA PHE A 50 -27.24 -8.42 28.17
C PHE A 50 -25.85 -9.04 28.10
N LYS A 51 -25.70 -10.29 28.54
CA LYS A 51 -24.44 -11.06 28.42
C LYS A 51 -24.01 -11.17 26.96
N ARG A 52 -24.96 -11.46 26.05
CA ARG A 52 -24.70 -11.50 24.59
C ARG A 52 -24.25 -10.14 24.04
N CYS A 53 -24.92 -9.05 24.41
CA CYS A 53 -24.52 -7.70 23.97
C CYS A 53 -23.12 -7.32 24.48
N SER A 54 -22.80 -7.62 25.74
CA SER A 54 -21.47 -7.34 26.29
C SER A 54 -20.38 -8.16 25.60
N SER A 55 -20.60 -9.45 25.35
CA SER A 55 -19.66 -10.28 24.58
C SER A 55 -19.45 -9.77 23.16
N LEU A 56 -20.52 -9.36 22.47
CA LEU A 56 -20.44 -8.78 21.13
C LEU A 56 -19.62 -7.48 21.10
N LEU A 57 -19.84 -6.59 22.07
CA LEU A 57 -19.07 -5.35 22.18
C LEU A 57 -17.59 -5.60 22.49
N GLU A 58 -17.29 -6.61 23.31
CA GLU A 58 -15.91 -7.02 23.61
C GLU A 58 -15.20 -7.61 22.39
N GLU A 59 -15.89 -8.42 21.60
CA GLU A 59 -15.38 -8.94 20.32
C GLU A 59 -15.15 -7.80 19.33
N LEU A 60 -16.13 -6.91 19.15
CA LEU A 60 -16.00 -5.74 18.27
C LEU A 60 -14.83 -4.85 18.70
N ARG A 61 -14.66 -4.60 20.00
CA ARG A 61 -13.53 -3.83 20.53
C ARG A 61 -12.21 -4.49 20.17
N LYS A 62 -12.07 -5.80 20.39
CA LYS A 62 -10.84 -6.55 20.06
C LYS A 62 -10.55 -6.47 18.57
N ASP A 63 -11.56 -6.63 17.72
CA ASP A 63 -11.39 -6.59 16.27
C ASP A 63 -11.00 -5.19 15.77
N VAL A 64 -11.64 -4.14 16.29
CA VAL A 64 -11.29 -2.74 15.98
C VAL A 64 -9.89 -2.42 16.47
N THR A 65 -9.52 -2.78 17.71
CA THR A 65 -8.18 -2.56 18.24
C THR A 65 -7.14 -3.31 17.41
N LYS A 66 -7.38 -4.58 17.07
CA LYS A 66 -6.50 -5.37 16.21
C LYS A 66 -6.34 -4.71 14.85
N PHE A 67 -7.43 -4.29 14.21
CA PHE A 67 -7.39 -3.58 12.94
C PHE A 67 -6.52 -2.32 13.04
N LEU A 68 -6.79 -1.45 14.01
CA LEU A 68 -6.05 -0.19 14.18
C LEU A 68 -4.56 -0.41 14.47
N LEU A 69 -4.21 -1.43 15.26
CA LEU A 69 -2.80 -1.80 15.51
C LEU A 69 -2.09 -2.37 14.27
N THR A 70 -2.84 -2.96 13.34
CA THR A 70 -2.28 -3.52 12.09
C THR A 70 -2.06 -2.49 11.00
N ILE A 71 -2.53 -1.24 11.17
CA ILE A 71 -2.32 -0.19 10.19
C ILE A 71 -0.88 0.33 10.28
N GLN A 72 -0.22 0.45 9.13
CA GLN A 72 1.13 0.95 8.97
C GLN A 72 1.07 2.15 8.05
N TYR A 73 1.71 3.25 8.44
CA TYR A 73 1.62 4.51 7.72
C TYR A 73 3.00 4.99 7.31
N LEU A 74 3.09 5.45 6.08
CA LEU A 74 4.28 6.02 5.49
C LEU A 74 3.87 7.34 4.82
N GLY A 75 4.47 8.46 5.23
CA GLY A 75 4.09 9.83 4.81
C GLY A 75 4.49 10.13 3.38
N PRO A 76 4.76 11.39 2.98
CA PRO A 76 5.16 11.73 1.60
C PRO A 76 6.69 11.92 1.48
N LEU A 77 7.34 12.42 2.52
CA LEU A 77 8.80 12.60 2.58
C LEU A 77 9.44 11.49 3.41
N ARG A 78 10.30 10.69 2.78
CA ARG A 78 11.11 9.68 3.50
C ARG A 78 12.40 10.28 4.02
N ALA A 79 12.98 9.60 4.99
CA ALA A 79 14.28 9.92 5.53
C ALA A 79 15.37 9.88 4.44
N GLU A 80 16.28 10.84 4.51
CA GLU A 80 17.46 10.92 3.64
C GLU A 80 18.32 9.65 3.75
N PRO A 81 18.91 9.18 2.64
CA PRO A 81 19.81 8.04 2.68
C PRO A 81 21.07 8.37 3.47
N LEU A 82 21.41 7.50 4.41
CA LEU A 82 22.65 7.57 5.17
C LEU A 82 23.73 6.74 4.48
N ARG A 83 24.99 7.12 4.70
CA ARG A 83 26.12 6.28 4.26
C ARG A 83 26.20 4.98 5.06
N TYR A 84 25.93 5.08 6.37
CA TYR A 84 25.94 3.95 7.29
C TYR A 84 24.66 3.97 8.14
N TYR A 85 24.05 2.80 8.30
CA TYR A 85 22.83 2.59 9.08
C TYR A 85 23.13 1.77 10.33
N TYR A 86 22.79 2.32 11.49
CA TYR A 86 22.98 1.63 12.77
C TYR A 86 21.75 0.79 13.13
N VAL A 87 21.93 -0.52 13.34
CA VAL A 87 20.81 -1.47 13.48
C VAL A 87 20.68 -2.11 14.86
N ALA A 88 21.62 -1.89 15.78
CA ALA A 88 21.61 -2.58 17.07
C ALA A 88 20.57 -2.01 18.06
N GLY A 89 19.89 -2.91 18.79
CA GLY A 89 19.00 -2.58 19.90
C GLY A 89 17.63 -2.00 19.53
N GLN A 90 17.29 -1.93 18.24
CA GLN A 90 16.03 -1.39 17.75
C GLN A 90 15.11 -2.54 17.29
N PRO A 91 13.81 -2.57 17.67
CA PRO A 91 12.88 -3.58 17.17
C PRO A 91 12.64 -3.38 15.67
N GLY A 92 13.21 -4.25 14.83
CA GLY A 92 13.18 -4.14 13.37
C GLY A 92 11.87 -4.56 12.70
N ASN A 93 10.72 -4.42 13.35
CA ASN A 93 9.47 -5.02 12.84
C ASN A 93 8.55 -4.01 12.14
N ARG A 94 8.79 -2.69 12.25
CA ARG A 94 7.91 -1.65 11.69
C ARG A 94 8.72 -0.41 11.30
N LEU A 95 8.33 0.22 10.20
CA LEU A 95 8.83 1.53 9.83
C LEU A 95 8.08 2.63 10.58
N ASP A 96 8.78 3.74 10.83
CA ASP A 96 8.13 5.00 11.18
C ASP A 96 7.56 5.67 9.93
N ALA A 97 6.83 6.77 10.10
CA ALA A 97 6.22 7.51 8.98
C ALA A 97 7.22 7.98 7.91
N GLN A 98 8.52 8.06 8.23
CA GLN A 98 9.57 8.47 7.30
C GLN A 98 10.40 7.30 6.77
N GLY A 99 10.17 6.07 7.23
CA GLY A 99 10.96 4.92 6.80
C GLY A 99 12.38 4.82 7.37
N ARG A 100 12.71 5.48 8.49
CA ARG A 100 14.09 5.51 9.04
C ARG A 100 14.67 4.13 9.36
N HIS A 101 13.81 3.17 9.67
CA HIS A 101 14.20 1.82 10.08
C HIS A 101 14.20 0.80 8.94
N VAL A 102 14.41 1.27 7.71
CA VAL A 102 14.32 0.47 6.48
C VAL A 102 15.31 -0.69 6.45
N VAL A 103 16.56 -0.45 6.85
CA VAL A 103 17.61 -1.47 6.90
C VAL A 103 17.30 -2.54 7.94
N GLN A 104 16.90 -2.12 9.14
CA GLN A 104 16.55 -3.03 10.24
C GLN A 104 15.38 -3.92 9.83
N THR A 105 14.38 -3.35 9.17
CA THR A 105 13.18 -4.06 8.72
C THR A 105 13.50 -5.07 7.63
N TYR A 106 14.33 -4.69 6.67
CA TYR A 106 14.81 -5.60 5.64
C TYR A 106 15.61 -6.77 6.22
N LEU A 107 16.58 -6.50 7.11
CA LEU A 107 17.40 -7.51 7.76
C LEU A 107 16.57 -8.44 8.66
N ALA A 108 15.58 -7.92 9.38
CA ALA A 108 14.64 -8.73 10.15
C ALA A 108 13.78 -9.61 9.23
N GLY A 109 13.35 -9.07 8.08
CA GLY A 109 12.65 -9.80 7.03
C GLY A 109 13.47 -10.97 6.48
N GLN A 110 14.74 -10.75 6.17
CA GLN A 110 15.66 -11.76 5.63
C GLN A 110 15.84 -12.98 6.55
N ARG A 111 15.76 -12.79 7.86
CA ARG A 111 15.88 -13.90 8.84
C ARG A 111 14.72 -14.88 8.76
N ASN A 112 13.59 -14.48 8.18
CA ASN A 112 12.43 -15.34 7.99
C ASN A 112 12.42 -15.88 6.55
N GLN A 113 12.61 -17.19 6.40
CA GLN A 113 12.62 -17.85 5.09
C GLN A 113 11.31 -17.62 4.31
N ALA A 114 10.17 -17.47 4.99
CA ALA A 114 8.88 -17.20 4.36
C ALA A 114 8.80 -15.81 3.69
N ASN A 115 9.78 -14.94 3.95
CA ASN A 115 9.87 -13.63 3.34
C ASN A 115 10.81 -13.57 2.12
N GLN A 116 11.51 -14.65 1.77
CA GLN A 116 12.45 -14.61 0.64
C GLN A 116 11.75 -14.22 -0.66
N ASP A 117 10.61 -14.86 -0.97
CA ASP A 117 9.82 -14.53 -2.16
C ASP A 117 9.38 -13.06 -2.17
N ARG A 118 9.03 -12.50 -1.00
CA ARG A 118 8.64 -11.08 -0.84
C ARG A 118 9.81 -10.13 -1.10
N LEU A 119 10.99 -10.48 -0.60
CA LEU A 119 12.22 -9.70 -0.79
C LEU A 119 12.69 -9.78 -2.25
N ASP A 120 12.49 -10.92 -2.89
CA ASP A 120 12.79 -11.07 -4.32
C ASP A 120 11.90 -10.17 -5.17
N GLN A 121 10.63 -9.96 -4.80
CA GLN A 121 9.77 -8.99 -5.50
C GLN A 121 10.32 -7.56 -5.48
N ILE A 122 11.05 -7.17 -4.43
CA ILE A 122 11.72 -5.87 -4.38
C ILE A 122 12.81 -5.81 -5.46
N ASN A 123 13.60 -6.87 -5.61
CA ASN A 123 14.66 -6.93 -6.62
C ASN A 123 14.08 -6.96 -8.05
N HIS A 124 12.97 -7.68 -8.26
CA HIS A 124 12.26 -7.67 -9.54
C HIS A 124 11.75 -6.28 -9.88
N TRP A 125 11.15 -5.57 -8.92
CA TRP A 125 10.71 -4.20 -9.12
C TRP A 125 11.87 -3.27 -9.49
N LEU A 126 13.03 -3.37 -8.82
CA LEU A 126 14.20 -2.55 -9.14
C LEU A 126 14.66 -2.76 -10.59
N ASP A 127 14.66 -4.01 -11.04
CA ASP A 127 15.02 -4.38 -12.41
C ASP A 127 14.01 -3.83 -13.43
N ASP A 128 12.72 -4.14 -13.24
CA ASP A 128 11.66 -3.74 -14.16
C ASP A 128 11.48 -2.21 -14.22
N ALA A 129 11.69 -1.51 -13.10
CA ALA A 129 11.68 -0.05 -13.04
C ALA A 129 12.92 0.58 -13.71
N GLY A 130 13.94 -0.21 -14.05
CA GLY A 130 15.17 0.25 -14.67
C GLY A 130 16.05 1.11 -13.76
N VAL A 131 15.88 0.98 -12.43
CA VAL A 131 16.59 1.79 -11.44
C VAL A 131 17.75 1.05 -10.77
N GLY A 132 17.83 -0.26 -10.97
CA GLY A 132 18.90 -1.11 -10.43
C GLY A 132 18.59 -2.58 -10.67
N LYS A 133 19.37 -3.49 -10.11
CA LYS A 133 19.12 -4.94 -10.19
C LYS A 133 18.83 -5.55 -8.84
N ARG A 134 19.56 -5.13 -7.81
CA ARG A 134 19.49 -5.76 -6.50
C ARG A 134 20.05 -4.87 -5.41
N LEU A 135 19.40 -4.88 -4.25
CA LEU A 135 19.94 -4.25 -3.06
C LEU A 135 20.88 -5.20 -2.32
N VAL A 136 22.00 -4.66 -1.87
CA VAL A 136 22.98 -5.38 -1.05
C VAL A 136 23.13 -4.63 0.26
N PHE A 137 22.88 -5.34 1.36
CA PHE A 137 23.01 -4.80 2.71
C PHE A 137 24.26 -5.40 3.33
N LYS A 138 25.33 -4.62 3.39
CA LYS A 138 26.67 -5.10 3.73
C LYS A 138 27.06 -4.66 5.14
N PRO A 139 27.43 -5.59 6.04
CA PRO A 139 27.92 -5.22 7.36
C PRO A 139 29.29 -4.54 7.24
N VAL A 140 29.44 -3.42 7.94
CA VAL A 140 30.68 -2.61 7.94
C VAL A 140 31.60 -3.02 9.09
N ASN A 141 31.05 -3.64 10.14
CA ASN A 141 31.78 -4.13 11.30
C ASN A 141 31.47 -5.60 11.60
N GLN A 142 32.40 -6.26 12.31
CA GLN A 142 32.28 -7.69 12.67
C GLN A 142 31.07 -7.99 13.57
N GLN A 143 30.62 -7.01 14.35
CA GLN A 143 29.47 -7.15 15.22
C GLN A 143 28.13 -6.94 14.48
N GLU A 144 28.15 -6.66 13.18
CA GLU A 144 26.96 -6.47 12.34
C GLU A 144 25.97 -5.45 12.94
N THR A 145 26.50 -4.33 13.43
CA THR A 145 25.70 -3.24 14.01
C THR A 145 25.63 -2.02 13.11
N LEU A 146 26.51 -1.93 12.11
CA LEU A 146 26.54 -0.90 11.09
C LEU A 146 26.47 -1.54 9.71
N TYR A 147 25.58 -1.04 8.87
CA TYR A 147 25.38 -1.52 7.52
C TYR A 147 25.52 -0.40 6.50
N GLU A 148 26.09 -0.77 5.36
CA GLU A 148 26.06 0.01 4.14
C GLU A 148 25.01 -0.60 3.20
N VAL A 149 24.24 0.25 2.52
CA VAL A 149 23.28 -0.20 1.49
C VAL A 149 23.87 0.16 0.16
N GLU A 150 24.11 -0.84 -0.67
CA GLU A 150 24.65 -0.72 -2.02
C GLU A 150 23.58 -1.16 -3.02
N LEU A 151 23.51 -0.49 -4.18
CA LEU A 151 22.63 -0.90 -5.29
C LEU A 151 23.48 -1.51 -6.40
N VAL A 152 23.20 -2.75 -6.76
CA VAL A 152 23.86 -3.39 -7.90
C VAL A 152 23.20 -2.92 -9.18
N GLU A 153 23.98 -2.39 -10.11
CA GLU A 153 23.53 -1.95 -11.44
C GLU A 153 24.41 -2.59 -12.53
N ASN A 154 23.81 -2.99 -13.64
CA ASN A 154 24.54 -3.57 -14.76
C ASN A 154 24.50 -2.60 -15.95
N LEU A 155 25.65 -2.01 -16.27
CA LEU A 155 25.84 -1.14 -17.44
C LEU A 155 26.59 -1.94 -18.52
N GLY A 156 25.83 -2.68 -19.32
CA GLY A 156 26.37 -3.53 -20.37
C GLY A 156 27.23 -4.66 -19.80
N THR A 157 28.55 -4.59 -19.99
CA THR A 157 29.51 -5.59 -19.49
C THR A 157 30.09 -5.26 -18.12
N GLN A 158 29.81 -4.07 -17.57
CA GLN A 158 30.31 -3.65 -16.26
C GLN A 158 29.19 -3.69 -15.22
N SER A 159 29.51 -4.15 -14.01
CA SER A 159 28.62 -4.08 -12.86
C SER A 159 29.12 -3.01 -11.89
N LEU A 160 28.29 -2.02 -11.60
CA LEU A 160 28.55 -0.99 -10.60
C LEU A 160 27.78 -1.33 -9.32
N GLN A 161 28.35 -0.92 -8.18
CA GLN A 161 27.73 -1.10 -6.85
C GLN A 161 27.85 0.19 -6.03
N PRO A 162 27.25 1.31 -6.47
CA PRO A 162 27.26 2.55 -5.71
C PRO A 162 26.53 2.40 -4.38
N ASN A 163 26.91 3.22 -3.40
CA ASN A 163 26.16 3.37 -2.16
C ASN A 163 24.77 3.95 -2.46
N LEU A 164 23.73 3.57 -1.72
CA LEU A 164 22.36 4.09 -1.89
C LEU A 164 22.28 5.62 -1.89
N ARG A 165 23.16 6.28 -1.14
CA ARG A 165 23.28 7.75 -1.09
C ARG A 165 23.78 8.37 -2.41
N GLU A 166 24.40 7.58 -3.27
CA GLU A 166 25.05 8.02 -4.52
C GLU A 166 24.19 7.73 -5.77
N VAL A 167 23.19 6.85 -5.69
CA VAL A 167 22.39 6.35 -6.84
C VAL A 167 21.19 7.24 -7.22
N GLY A 168 21.04 8.38 -6.55
CA GLY A 168 19.98 9.36 -6.82
C GLY A 168 18.83 9.32 -5.80
N PHE A 169 18.16 10.46 -5.66
CA PHE A 169 17.16 10.71 -4.62
C PHE A 169 15.91 9.83 -4.74
N GLY A 170 15.51 9.44 -5.95
CA GLY A 170 14.31 8.62 -6.16
C GLY A 170 14.37 7.22 -5.55
N VAL A 171 15.49 6.50 -5.72
CA VAL A 171 15.63 5.10 -5.25
C VAL A 171 15.62 5.03 -3.72
N SER A 172 16.28 5.98 -3.05
CA SER A 172 16.28 6.04 -1.59
C SER A 172 14.91 6.39 -1.01
N GLN A 173 14.14 7.25 -1.67
CA GLN A 173 12.78 7.62 -1.26
C GLN A 173 11.76 6.51 -1.52
N VAL A 174 11.91 5.70 -2.57
CA VAL A 174 10.98 4.58 -2.79
C VAL A 174 11.31 3.35 -1.95
N LEU A 175 12.56 3.17 -1.51
CA LEU A 175 12.97 1.97 -0.79
C LEU A 175 12.11 1.63 0.44
N PRO A 176 11.74 2.59 1.33
CA PRO A 176 10.79 2.34 2.40
C PRO A 176 9.41 1.89 1.91
N VAL A 177 8.93 2.38 0.77
CA VAL A 177 7.66 1.95 0.14
C VAL A 177 7.75 0.47 -0.23
N LEU A 178 8.83 0.07 -0.93
CA LEU A 178 9.04 -1.30 -1.38
C LEU A 178 9.08 -2.29 -0.21
N ILE A 179 9.90 -1.95 0.80
CA ILE A 179 10.08 -2.79 1.98
C ILE A 179 8.79 -2.86 2.81
N GLN A 180 8.10 -1.73 3.00
CA GLN A 180 6.86 -1.70 3.76
C GLN A 180 5.75 -2.50 3.09
N ALA A 181 5.61 -2.39 1.76
CA ALA A 181 4.60 -3.13 1.00
C ALA A 181 4.85 -4.64 1.06
N MET A 182 6.10 -5.08 0.92
CA MET A 182 6.44 -6.50 0.84
C MET A 182 6.55 -7.20 2.20
N LEU A 183 7.04 -6.51 3.23
CA LEU A 183 7.24 -7.09 4.55
C LEU A 183 6.12 -6.81 5.55
N ALA A 184 5.07 -6.06 5.16
CA ALA A 184 3.88 -5.94 5.97
C ALA A 184 3.28 -7.32 6.29
N PRO A 185 2.95 -7.61 7.56
CA PRO A 185 2.27 -8.85 7.93
C PRO A 185 0.91 -8.99 7.25
N ALA A 186 0.48 -10.24 7.06
CA ALA A 186 -0.87 -10.51 6.56
C ALA A 186 -1.95 -9.89 7.46
N GLY A 187 -2.97 -9.29 6.84
CA GLY A 187 -4.05 -8.57 7.50
C GLY A 187 -3.79 -7.07 7.70
N SER A 188 -2.55 -6.61 7.52
CA SER A 188 -2.20 -5.18 7.62
C SER A 188 -2.88 -4.33 6.57
N MET A 189 -3.18 -3.09 6.96
CA MET A 189 -3.49 -2.00 6.05
C MET A 189 -2.26 -1.09 5.99
N VAL A 190 -1.71 -0.89 4.80
CA VAL A 190 -0.55 -0.02 4.56
C VAL A 190 -1.04 1.25 3.89
N MET A 191 -0.94 2.36 4.61
CA MET A 191 -1.28 3.69 4.12
C MET A 191 0.00 4.37 3.63
N ILE A 192 0.00 4.84 2.38
CA ILE A 192 1.18 5.44 1.75
C ILE A 192 0.79 6.74 1.07
N GLU A 193 1.44 7.83 1.44
CA GLU A 193 1.30 9.09 0.71
C GLU A 193 2.35 9.19 -0.39
N GLN A 194 1.91 9.56 -1.59
CA GLN A 194 2.70 9.91 -2.76
C GLN A 194 3.89 8.95 -3.01
N PRO A 195 3.66 7.61 -3.12
CA PRO A 195 4.74 6.65 -3.32
C PRO A 195 5.54 6.88 -4.62
N GLU A 196 4.95 7.58 -5.59
CA GLU A 196 5.56 7.96 -6.87
C GLU A 196 6.57 9.11 -6.79
N LEU A 197 6.62 9.83 -5.66
CA LEU A 197 7.36 11.08 -5.58
C LEU A 197 8.84 10.86 -5.89
N HIS A 198 9.40 11.70 -6.77
CA HIS A 198 10.79 11.62 -7.26
C HIS A 198 11.13 10.42 -8.17
N LEU A 199 10.14 9.63 -8.60
CA LEU A 199 10.34 8.55 -9.56
C LEU A 199 10.03 8.99 -10.99
N HIS A 200 10.73 8.38 -11.95
CA HIS A 200 10.36 8.48 -13.36
C HIS A 200 9.06 7.72 -13.66
N PRO A 201 8.27 8.16 -14.66
CA PRO A 201 7.01 7.54 -15.09
C PRO A 201 6.98 6.01 -15.12
N ALA A 202 8.01 5.38 -15.72
CA ALA A 202 8.08 3.92 -15.82
C ALA A 202 8.17 3.26 -14.43
N ALA A 203 9.00 3.79 -13.53
CA ALA A 203 9.10 3.29 -12.16
C ALA A 203 7.80 3.50 -11.36
N GLN A 204 7.08 4.61 -11.61
CA GLN A 204 5.77 4.84 -11.00
C GLN A 204 4.75 3.80 -11.45
N ALA A 205 4.74 3.41 -12.72
CA ALA A 205 3.89 2.35 -13.22
C ALA A 205 4.20 1.01 -12.54
N GLU A 206 5.48 0.63 -12.42
CA GLU A 206 5.87 -0.64 -11.79
C GLU A 206 5.47 -0.74 -10.30
N LEU A 207 5.28 0.38 -9.59
CA LEU A 207 4.71 0.35 -8.23
C LEU A 207 3.33 -0.30 -8.21
N GLY A 208 2.53 -0.15 -9.28
CA GLY A 208 1.22 -0.79 -9.39
C GLY A 208 1.33 -2.31 -9.29
N ASP A 209 2.29 -2.90 -9.99
CA ASP A 209 2.49 -4.35 -9.97
C ASP A 209 3.03 -4.84 -8.64
N LEU A 210 3.90 -4.06 -8.01
CA LEU A 210 4.39 -4.33 -6.66
C LEU A 210 3.23 -4.35 -5.65
N PHE A 211 2.35 -3.34 -5.67
CA PHE A 211 1.20 -3.30 -4.74
C PHE A 211 0.26 -4.47 -4.99
N ILE A 212 -0.02 -4.78 -6.25
CA ILE A 212 -0.82 -5.94 -6.63
C ILE A 212 -0.15 -7.24 -6.14
N ALA A 213 1.16 -7.40 -6.29
CA ALA A 213 1.87 -8.58 -5.79
C ALA A 213 1.78 -8.68 -4.26
N ALA A 214 1.85 -7.55 -3.55
CA ALA A 214 1.72 -7.53 -2.11
C ALA A 214 0.32 -7.90 -1.60
N THR A 215 -0.75 -7.76 -2.38
CA THR A 215 -2.08 -8.18 -1.92
C THR A 215 -2.20 -9.70 -1.76
N LYS A 216 -1.44 -10.49 -2.54
CA LYS A 216 -1.35 -11.96 -2.41
C LYS A 216 -0.88 -12.40 -1.03
N PHE A 217 -0.17 -11.51 -0.36
CA PHE A 217 0.35 -11.70 0.98
C PHE A 217 -0.62 -11.29 2.10
N GLY A 218 -1.87 -10.96 1.75
CA GLY A 218 -2.91 -10.51 2.66
C GLY A 218 -2.76 -9.06 3.10
N VAL A 219 -1.97 -8.26 2.36
CA VAL A 219 -1.78 -6.83 2.63
C VAL A 219 -2.84 -6.02 1.88
N ARG A 220 -3.39 -5.00 2.52
CA ARG A 220 -4.32 -4.03 1.90
C ARG A 220 -3.64 -2.67 1.86
N PHE A 221 -3.98 -1.87 0.85
CA PHE A 221 -3.38 -0.56 0.65
C PHE A 221 -4.42 0.55 0.70
N LEU A 222 -4.01 1.70 1.23
CA LEU A 222 -4.63 3.00 0.97
C LEU A 222 -3.52 3.92 0.47
N ILE A 223 -3.61 4.33 -0.79
CA ILE A 223 -2.55 5.09 -1.44
C ILE A 223 -3.11 6.45 -1.84
N GLU A 224 -2.45 7.51 -1.41
CA GLU A 224 -2.61 8.84 -2.00
C GLU A 224 -1.63 8.95 -3.16
N THR A 225 -2.12 9.29 -4.35
CA THR A 225 -1.28 9.42 -5.55
C THR A 225 -1.81 10.50 -6.48
N HIS A 226 -0.87 11.17 -7.14
CA HIS A 226 -1.09 12.06 -8.28
C HIS A 226 -0.52 11.45 -9.56
N SER A 227 -0.04 10.20 -9.53
CA SER A 227 0.55 9.53 -10.69
C SER A 227 -0.53 8.95 -11.60
N GLU A 228 -0.65 9.52 -12.80
CA GLU A 228 -1.47 8.90 -13.85
C GLU A 228 -0.88 7.55 -14.28
N HIS A 229 0.45 7.43 -14.35
CA HIS A 229 1.13 6.19 -14.72
C HIS A 229 0.80 5.02 -13.79
N LEU A 230 0.72 5.27 -12.47
CA LEU A 230 0.29 4.27 -11.50
C LEU A 230 -1.16 3.85 -11.74
N LEU A 231 -2.08 4.81 -11.91
CA LEU A 231 -3.49 4.53 -12.19
C LEU A 231 -3.66 3.74 -13.49
N LEU A 232 -2.96 4.13 -14.56
CA LEU A 232 -2.96 3.42 -15.84
C LEU A 232 -2.45 1.99 -15.70
N ARG A 233 -1.37 1.75 -14.93
CA ARG A 233 -0.87 0.38 -14.73
C ARG A 233 -1.92 -0.48 -14.04
N LEU A 234 -2.52 -0.01 -12.95
CA LEU A 234 -3.55 -0.75 -12.21
C LEU A 234 -4.74 -1.12 -13.12
N ARG A 235 -5.23 -0.16 -13.91
CA ARG A 235 -6.32 -0.37 -14.88
C ARG A 235 -5.94 -1.35 -16.00
N SER A 236 -4.72 -1.23 -16.53
CA SER A 236 -4.20 -2.16 -17.54
C SER A 236 -4.13 -3.59 -17.01
N ARG A 237 -3.76 -3.78 -15.73
CA ARG A 237 -3.74 -5.11 -15.11
C ARG A 237 -5.14 -5.71 -14.99
N ILE A 238 -6.17 -4.94 -14.63
CA ILE A 238 -7.58 -5.40 -14.64
C ILE A 238 -7.96 -5.94 -16.04
N THR A 239 -7.61 -5.19 -17.08
CA THR A 239 -7.92 -5.57 -18.47
C THR A 239 -7.20 -6.86 -18.89
N LYS A 240 -5.90 -6.98 -18.58
CA LYS A 240 -5.06 -8.13 -18.97
C LYS A 240 -5.47 -9.42 -18.25
N SER A 241 -5.78 -9.37 -16.95
CA SER A 241 -6.21 -10.55 -16.18
C SER A 241 -7.52 -11.13 -16.72
N ARG A 242 -8.43 -10.27 -17.21
CA ARG A 242 -9.65 -10.71 -17.91
C ARG A 242 -9.33 -11.50 -19.19
N LEU A 243 -8.43 -11.01 -20.03
CA LEU A 243 -8.09 -11.65 -21.31
C LEU A 243 -7.42 -13.03 -21.13
N ARG A 244 -6.59 -13.20 -20.10
CA ARG A 244 -5.99 -14.50 -19.78
C ARG A 244 -7.04 -15.56 -19.39
N THR A 245 -8.13 -15.12 -18.76
CA THR A 245 -9.25 -16.01 -18.39
C THR A 245 -10.05 -16.49 -19.62
N LEU A 246 -9.87 -15.85 -20.78
CA LEU A 246 -10.66 -16.09 -22.00
C LEU A 246 -9.93 -16.95 -23.07
N GLU A 247 -8.88 -17.70 -22.74
CA GLU A 247 -8.15 -18.60 -23.67
C GLU A 247 -7.59 -17.92 -24.96
N GLN A 248 -6.94 -16.75 -24.87
CA GLN A 248 -6.33 -16.09 -26.04
C GLN A 248 -4.92 -15.52 -25.76
N VAL A 249 -3.90 -16.35 -25.49
CA VAL A 249 -2.55 -15.83 -25.11
C VAL A 249 -1.37 -16.37 -25.94
N GLU A 250 -1.57 -17.17 -26.99
CA GLU A 250 -0.40 -17.60 -27.80
C GLU A 250 0.20 -16.48 -28.68
N GLU A 251 -0.55 -15.46 -29.11
CA GLU A 251 -0.02 -14.44 -30.05
C GLU A 251 0.37 -13.08 -29.44
N ILE A 252 -0.17 -12.70 -28.27
CA ILE A 252 0.08 -11.37 -27.67
C ILE A 252 1.38 -11.32 -26.83
N SER A 253 1.90 -12.48 -26.42
CA SER A 253 3.03 -12.59 -25.49
C SER A 253 4.38 -12.06 -26.03
N ASN A 254 4.53 -11.81 -27.33
CA ASN A 254 5.82 -11.40 -27.89
C ASN A 254 6.10 -9.88 -27.85
N ALA A 255 5.11 -9.04 -27.51
CA ALA A 255 5.29 -7.58 -27.55
C ALA A 255 5.43 -6.89 -26.17
N LEU A 256 5.06 -7.54 -25.07
CA LEU A 256 4.99 -6.94 -23.73
C LEU A 256 5.44 -7.92 -22.64
N VAL A 257 6.68 -8.40 -22.73
CA VAL A 257 7.30 -9.21 -21.66
C VAL A 257 7.85 -8.27 -20.59
N HIS A 258 7.01 -7.89 -19.64
CA HIS A 258 7.45 -7.44 -18.32
C HIS A 258 7.46 -8.67 -17.39
N LYS A 259 8.58 -8.89 -16.70
CA LYS A 259 8.89 -10.14 -15.98
C LYS A 259 8.28 -10.27 -14.58
N VAL A 260 7.43 -9.34 -14.18
CA VAL A 260 6.44 -9.56 -13.13
C VAL A 260 5.14 -10.00 -13.79
N GLU A 261 4.84 -11.31 -13.72
CA GLU A 261 3.50 -11.78 -14.03
C GLU A 261 2.55 -11.21 -12.96
N PRO A 262 1.68 -10.24 -13.32
CA PRO A 262 0.68 -9.79 -12.38
C PRO A 262 -0.20 -11.00 -12.02
N PRO A 263 -0.83 -11.03 -10.84
CA PRO A 263 -1.84 -12.02 -10.55
C PRO A 263 -2.84 -12.15 -11.69
N ASP A 264 -3.07 -13.38 -12.11
CA ASP A 264 -4.10 -13.73 -13.08
C ASP A 264 -5.51 -13.36 -12.59
N ASP A 265 -5.67 -12.91 -11.33
CA ASP A 265 -6.93 -12.59 -10.66
C ASP A 265 -7.12 -11.13 -10.22
N PHE A 266 -6.27 -10.17 -10.63
CA PHE A 266 -6.54 -8.75 -10.32
C PHE A 266 -7.75 -8.23 -11.10
N ARG A 267 -8.87 -7.97 -10.40
CA ARG A 267 -10.16 -7.56 -10.96
C ARG A 267 -10.57 -6.18 -10.44
N ARG A 268 -11.60 -5.61 -11.04
CA ARG A 268 -12.14 -4.30 -10.62
C ARG A 268 -12.55 -4.27 -9.14
N GLU A 269 -13.01 -5.39 -8.57
CA GLU A 269 -13.40 -5.45 -7.15
C GLU A 269 -12.23 -5.22 -6.18
N HIS A 270 -10.99 -5.37 -6.65
CA HIS A 270 -9.79 -5.17 -5.84
C HIS A 270 -9.30 -3.72 -5.85
N LEU A 271 -9.93 -2.83 -6.63
CA LEU A 271 -9.52 -1.44 -6.78
C LEU A 271 -10.71 -0.49 -6.56
N SER A 272 -10.61 0.35 -5.54
CA SER A 272 -11.51 1.48 -5.32
C SER A 272 -10.75 2.78 -5.57
N LEU A 273 -11.30 3.64 -6.43
CA LEU A 273 -10.72 4.95 -6.76
C LEU A 273 -11.57 6.08 -6.19
N TYR A 274 -10.93 6.96 -5.43
CA TYR A 274 -11.55 8.16 -4.87
C TYR A 274 -10.78 9.38 -5.35
N PHE A 275 -11.49 10.37 -5.88
CA PHE A 275 -10.93 11.67 -6.25
C PHE A 275 -11.38 12.72 -5.25
N VAL A 276 -10.41 13.45 -4.71
CA VAL A 276 -10.67 14.52 -3.74
C VAL A 276 -10.42 15.85 -4.43
N GLU A 277 -11.44 16.68 -4.53
CA GLU A 277 -11.32 18.05 -5.05
C GLU A 277 -11.82 19.09 -4.04
N ARG A 278 -11.25 20.29 -4.14
CA ARG A 278 -11.63 21.41 -3.28
C ARG A 278 -12.38 22.45 -4.10
N ILE A 279 -13.65 22.67 -3.75
CA ILE A 279 -14.55 23.62 -4.42
C ILE A 279 -15.03 24.63 -3.37
N HIS A 280 -14.82 25.93 -3.61
CA HIS A 280 -15.26 27.02 -2.72
C HIS A 280 -14.94 26.81 -1.22
N HIS A 281 -13.76 26.27 -0.91
CA HIS A 281 -13.25 25.93 0.44
C HIS A 281 -13.80 24.66 1.09
N GLU A 282 -14.67 23.92 0.43
CA GLU A 282 -15.13 22.60 0.86
C GLU A 282 -14.38 21.51 0.10
N SER A 283 -14.14 20.38 0.76
CA SER A 283 -13.53 19.19 0.14
C SER A 283 -14.64 18.21 -0.23
N TYR A 284 -14.67 17.82 -1.50
CA TYR A 284 -15.60 16.83 -2.05
C TYR A 284 -14.83 15.55 -2.38
N ILE A 285 -15.44 14.41 -2.06
CA ILE A 285 -14.88 13.09 -2.39
C ILE A 285 -15.81 12.46 -3.42
N HIS A 286 -15.27 12.17 -4.59
CA HIS A 286 -15.96 11.52 -5.69
C HIS A 286 -15.47 10.08 -5.78
N THR A 287 -16.39 9.13 -5.83
CA THR A 287 -16.04 7.73 -6.16
C THR A 287 -16.00 7.61 -7.67
N ILE A 288 -14.89 7.11 -8.21
CA ILE A 288 -14.74 6.84 -9.64
C ILE A 288 -14.83 5.33 -9.81
N GLU A 289 -15.85 4.90 -10.54
CA GLU A 289 -16.04 3.48 -10.84
C GLU A 289 -15.13 3.08 -12.01
N ILE A 290 -14.63 1.84 -11.96
CA ILE A 290 -13.83 1.24 -13.02
C ILE A 290 -14.56 -0.02 -13.49
N ASP A 291 -14.75 -0.15 -14.80
CA ASP A 291 -15.42 -1.32 -15.38
C ASP A 291 -14.47 -2.50 -15.61
N GLU A 292 -15.02 -3.59 -16.14
CA GLU A 292 -14.27 -4.83 -16.43
C GLU A 292 -13.21 -4.64 -17.54
N GLN A 293 -13.30 -3.55 -18.30
CA GLN A 293 -12.34 -3.15 -19.33
C GLN A 293 -11.31 -2.14 -18.80
N GLY A 294 -11.30 -1.89 -17.49
CA GLY A 294 -10.41 -0.92 -16.87
C GLY A 294 -10.71 0.52 -17.27
N GLN A 295 -11.90 0.84 -17.82
CA GLN A 295 -12.27 2.20 -18.18
C GLN A 295 -12.93 2.92 -17.01
N TYR A 296 -12.70 4.22 -16.92
CA TYR A 296 -13.33 5.04 -15.90
C TYR A 296 -14.81 5.27 -16.24
N GLN A 297 -15.67 5.19 -15.23
CA GLN A 297 -17.09 5.54 -15.30
C GLN A 297 -17.38 6.73 -14.38
N SER A 298 -18.32 7.57 -14.79
CA SER A 298 -18.81 8.71 -13.98
C SER A 298 -17.69 9.68 -13.51
N VAL A 299 -16.71 9.95 -14.38
CA VAL A 299 -15.54 10.79 -14.06
C VAL A 299 -15.94 12.27 -13.81
N PRO A 300 -15.63 12.85 -12.63
CA PRO A 300 -15.83 14.27 -12.35
C PRO A 300 -15.03 15.16 -13.31
N GLU A 301 -15.54 16.35 -13.60
CA GLU A 301 -14.83 17.30 -14.45
C GLU A 301 -13.48 17.72 -13.86
N GLY A 302 -13.42 17.88 -12.53
CA GLY A 302 -12.18 18.18 -11.81
C GLY A 302 -11.09 17.12 -12.04
N PHE A 303 -11.45 15.83 -12.11
CA PHE A 303 -10.51 14.75 -12.39
C PHE A 303 -9.94 14.86 -13.82
N ARG A 304 -10.80 15.12 -14.82
CA ARG A 304 -10.34 15.28 -16.21
C ARG A 304 -9.38 16.46 -16.36
N ARG A 305 -9.70 17.59 -15.72
CA ARG A 305 -8.84 18.78 -15.71
C ARG A 305 -7.55 18.58 -14.92
N PHE A 306 -7.58 17.74 -13.88
CA PHE A 306 -6.39 17.46 -13.07
C PHE A 306 -5.31 16.73 -13.88
N PHE A 307 -5.72 15.82 -14.77
CA PHE A 307 -4.80 15.06 -15.63
C PHE A 307 -4.67 15.63 -17.07
N SER A 308 -5.34 16.75 -17.40
CA SER A 308 -5.61 17.16 -18.80
C SER A 308 -4.40 17.45 -19.69
N ASP A 309 -3.23 17.71 -19.12
CA ASP A 309 -2.03 17.97 -19.92
C ASP A 309 -1.49 16.68 -20.59
N ASP A 310 -1.78 15.50 -20.02
CA ASP A 310 -1.44 14.17 -20.56
C ASP A 310 -2.71 13.32 -20.91
N TYR A 311 -3.88 13.69 -20.40
CA TYR A 311 -5.12 12.89 -20.47
C TYR A 311 -5.57 12.61 -21.91
N ASP A 312 -5.49 13.60 -22.81
CA ASP A 312 -5.97 13.44 -24.19
C ASP A 312 -5.02 12.55 -25.02
N GLU A 313 -3.70 12.68 -24.86
CA GLU A 313 -2.73 11.79 -25.52
C GLU A 313 -2.80 10.36 -24.97
N VAL A 314 -2.94 10.21 -23.66
CA VAL A 314 -3.11 8.90 -23.00
C VAL A 314 -4.46 8.28 -23.34
N MET A 315 -5.55 9.06 -23.41
CA MET A 315 -6.85 8.57 -23.89
C MET A 315 -6.78 8.17 -25.36
N GLN A 316 -6.03 8.89 -26.18
CA GLN A 316 -5.81 8.51 -27.58
C GLN A 316 -5.02 7.19 -27.66
N MET A 317 -3.99 6.99 -26.83
CA MET A 317 -3.32 5.70 -26.71
C MET A 317 -4.26 4.59 -26.20
N ASN A 318 -5.16 4.89 -25.26
CA ASN A 318 -6.17 3.94 -24.77
C ASN A 318 -7.17 3.55 -25.86
N LEU A 319 -7.59 4.51 -26.70
CA LEU A 319 -8.45 4.29 -27.85
C LEU A 319 -7.73 3.50 -28.95
N ASP A 320 -6.45 3.78 -29.19
CA ASP A 320 -5.67 3.10 -30.22
C ASP A 320 -5.31 1.67 -29.79
N LEU A 321 -5.01 1.45 -28.51
CA LEU A 321 -4.96 0.11 -27.93
C LEU A 321 -6.30 -0.61 -28.11
N ALA A 322 -7.43 0.01 -27.73
CA ALA A 322 -8.76 -0.57 -27.89
C ALA A 322 -9.09 -0.91 -29.37
N LYS A 323 -8.69 -0.09 -30.33
CA LYS A 323 -8.86 -0.35 -31.78
C LYS A 323 -7.99 -1.50 -32.27
N ILE A 324 -6.74 -1.59 -31.80
CA ILE A 324 -5.86 -2.73 -32.09
C ILE A 324 -6.51 -4.02 -31.55
N PHE A 325 -7.12 -3.96 -30.35
CA PHE A 325 -7.89 -5.06 -29.78
C PHE A 325 -9.16 -5.41 -30.58
N GLU A 326 -9.93 -4.43 -31.06
CA GLU A 326 -11.11 -4.70 -31.92
C GLU A 326 -10.74 -5.29 -33.29
N LEU A 327 -9.61 -4.86 -33.87
CA LEU A 327 -9.10 -5.39 -35.13
C LEU A 327 -8.64 -6.85 -35.00
N GLY A 328 -8.05 -7.21 -33.85
CA GLY A 328 -7.74 -8.60 -33.52
C GLY A 328 -8.99 -9.49 -33.48
N ALA A 329 -10.05 -9.04 -32.80
CA ALA A 329 -11.31 -9.80 -32.67
C ALA A 329 -12.07 -9.97 -34.01
N LYS A 330 -11.98 -9.00 -34.94
CA LYS A 330 -12.63 -9.10 -36.27
C LYS A 330 -11.91 -10.04 -37.24
N HIS A 331 -10.64 -10.36 -36.99
CA HIS A 331 -9.91 -11.32 -37.81
C HIS A 331 -10.26 -12.78 -37.48
N GLU A 332 -10.75 -13.08 -36.27
CA GLU A 332 -11.24 -14.41 -35.88
C GLU A 332 -12.59 -14.78 -36.54
N ASP A 333 -13.47 -13.81 -36.81
CA ASP A 333 -14.80 -14.04 -37.40
C ASP A 333 -14.75 -14.32 -38.93
N ARG A 334 -13.56 -14.28 -39.54
CA ARG A 334 -13.34 -14.50 -40.98
C ARG A 334 -12.36 -15.64 -41.30
N GLY A 335 -11.88 -16.36 -40.29
CA GLY A 335 -10.92 -17.47 -40.41
C GLY A 335 -11.56 -18.84 -40.53
#